data_AF-A0A962L2W6-F1
#
_entry.id   AF-A0A962L2W6-F1
#
_cell.length_a   1.000
_cell.length_b   1.000
_cell.length_c   1.000
_cell.angle_alpha   90.00
_cell.angle_beta   90.00
_cell.angle_gamma   90.00
#
_symmetry.space_group_name_H-M   'P 1'
#
loop_
_entity.id
_entity.type
_entity.pdbx_description
1 polymer ?
#
loop_
_entity_poly.entity_id
_entity_poly.type
_entity_poly.pdbx_seq_one_letter_code
_entity_poly.pdbx_strand_id
1 'polypeptide(L)'
;MIRKFVAVIALTLASFGAFAVDMGAVVKAQVLLGQLDKVMDKYQQVQALIDAGTITLDVPEPVQGSGGKYMLPFDADGALTPWAEKALTAQAGAAAGAAVGDKAVGALASKVPFGGLFSSAAKSKTKEAGAVMAIGGWDFIKENSALSFDDLDDYSVYLHAKFNGTAEYEQALAAAMAIYPKLEKTHKRSVDQAYKKAGKQARKLAKN
;
A
#
# COMPACT_ATOMS: atom_id res chain seq x y z
N MET A 1 -12.64 -24.62 -20.46
CA MET A 1 -11.17 -24.74 -20.32
C MET A 1 -10.69 -23.54 -19.52
N ILE A 2 -10.25 -23.74 -18.28
CA ILE A 2 -9.83 -22.65 -17.38
C ILE A 2 -8.31 -22.62 -17.38
N ARG A 3 -7.72 -21.55 -17.92
CA ARG A 3 -6.26 -21.32 -17.90
C ARG A 3 -5.94 -20.49 -16.66
N LYS A 4 -5.26 -21.10 -15.67
CA LYS A 4 -4.70 -20.43 -14.50
C LYS A 4 -3.35 -19.84 -14.88
N PHE A 5 -3.17 -18.53 -14.75
CA PHE A 5 -1.86 -17.87 -14.90
C PHE A 5 -1.14 -17.86 -13.55
N VAL A 6 0.07 -18.41 -13.52
CA VAL A 6 1.01 -18.39 -12.38
C VAL A 6 2.07 -17.35 -12.71
N ALA A 7 2.23 -16.32 -11.85
CA ALA A 7 3.31 -15.35 -11.95
C ALA A 7 4.47 -15.80 -11.04
N VAL A 8 5.65 -16.01 -11.61
CA VAL A 8 6.89 -16.34 -10.91
C VAL A 8 7.74 -15.08 -10.85
N ILE A 9 8.07 -14.60 -9.65
CA ILE A 9 8.99 -13.47 -9.44
C ILE A 9 10.33 -14.03 -8.97
N ALA A 10 11.38 -13.84 -9.77
CA ALA A 10 12.75 -14.22 -9.43
C ALA A 10 13.48 -13.00 -8.83
N LEU A 11 14.01 -13.12 -7.60
CA LEU A 11 14.79 -12.07 -6.93
C LEU A 11 16.25 -12.53 -6.75
N THR A 12 17.19 -11.76 -7.27
CA THR A 12 18.64 -11.99 -7.18
C THR A 12 19.22 -11.39 -5.89
N LEU A 13 20.04 -12.15 -5.17
CA LEU A 13 20.70 -11.76 -3.92
C LEU A 13 22.10 -11.15 -4.17
N ALA A 14 22.42 -10.02 -3.53
CA ALA A 14 23.77 -9.48 -3.42
C ALA A 14 24.15 -9.29 -1.94
N SER A 15 25.37 -9.67 -1.59
CA SER A 15 25.93 -9.81 -0.24
C SER A 15 26.74 -8.56 0.20
N PHE A 16 26.69 -8.20 1.49
CA PHE A 16 27.61 -7.24 2.12
C PHE A 16 28.07 -7.69 3.52
N GLY A 17 29.35 -7.43 3.81
CA GLY A 17 30.14 -7.93 4.95
C GLY A 17 30.04 -7.15 6.26
N ALA A 18 30.76 -7.67 7.26
CA ALA A 18 30.57 -7.49 8.71
C ALA A 18 31.18 -6.23 9.36
N PHE A 19 30.53 -5.74 10.43
CA PHE A 19 31.01 -4.71 11.37
C PHE A 19 31.36 -5.32 12.73
N ALA A 20 32.39 -4.79 13.41
CA ALA A 20 32.71 -5.08 14.81
C ALA A 20 31.79 -4.27 15.75
N VAL A 21 31.12 -4.93 16.71
CA VAL A 21 30.06 -4.33 17.55
C VAL A 21 30.44 -4.37 19.04
N ASP A 22 30.27 -3.22 19.70
CA ASP A 22 30.34 -2.99 21.15
C ASP A 22 29.29 -3.83 21.90
N MET A 23 29.71 -4.66 22.85
CA MET A 23 28.89 -5.63 23.59
C MET A 23 27.70 -4.99 24.35
N GLY A 24 27.77 -3.72 24.73
CA GLY A 24 26.62 -3.00 25.32
C GLY A 24 25.57 -2.57 24.29
N ALA A 25 26.01 -2.25 23.06
CA ALA A 25 25.15 -2.02 21.91
C ALA A 25 24.59 -3.34 21.36
N VAL A 26 25.33 -4.46 21.44
CA VAL A 26 24.88 -5.80 21.03
C VAL A 26 23.63 -6.23 21.79
N VAL A 27 23.55 -6.01 23.11
CA VAL A 27 22.41 -6.49 23.92
C VAL A 27 21.15 -5.65 23.69
N LYS A 28 21.28 -4.32 23.58
CA LYS A 28 20.15 -3.46 23.16
C LYS A 28 19.75 -3.73 21.71
N ALA A 29 20.71 -4.00 20.82
CA ALA A 29 20.44 -4.43 19.46
C ALA A 29 19.76 -5.80 19.43
N GLN A 30 20.08 -6.76 20.30
CA GLN A 30 19.41 -8.07 20.35
C GLN A 30 17.94 -7.99 20.81
N VAL A 31 17.63 -7.09 21.75
CA VAL A 31 16.24 -6.86 22.18
C VAL A 31 15.46 -6.10 21.10
N LEU A 32 16.10 -5.14 20.42
CA LEU A 32 15.52 -4.45 19.27
C LEU A 32 15.36 -5.36 18.04
N LEU A 33 16.31 -6.26 17.77
CA LEU A 33 16.25 -7.27 16.73
C LEU A 33 15.15 -8.29 17.02
N GLY A 34 14.98 -8.74 18.28
CA GLY A 34 13.86 -9.62 18.66
C GLY A 34 12.46 -8.98 18.58
N GLN A 35 12.36 -7.65 18.47
CA GLN A 35 11.12 -6.92 18.20
C GLN A 35 10.98 -6.51 16.72
N LEU A 36 12.09 -6.27 16.01
CA LEU A 36 12.16 -6.07 14.57
C LEU A 36 11.84 -7.36 13.80
N ASP A 37 12.32 -8.51 14.25
CA ASP A 37 12.00 -9.84 13.71
C ASP A 37 10.49 -10.08 13.77
N LYS A 38 9.83 -9.83 14.91
CA LYS A 38 8.39 -10.08 15.08
C LYS A 38 7.48 -9.25 14.16
N VAL A 39 7.92 -8.08 13.71
CA VAL A 39 7.11 -7.18 12.86
C VAL A 39 7.46 -7.38 11.37
N MET A 40 8.72 -7.65 11.04
CA MET A 40 9.14 -8.03 9.68
C MET A 40 8.68 -9.45 9.30
N ASP A 41 8.64 -10.38 10.26
CA ASP A 41 8.22 -11.79 10.08
C ASP A 41 6.76 -11.95 9.60
N LYS A 42 5.87 -11.04 10.01
CA LYS A 42 4.44 -11.33 10.02
C LYS A 42 3.83 -11.50 8.62
N TYR A 43 4.32 -10.72 7.67
CA TYR A 43 3.95 -10.89 6.26
C TYR A 43 4.99 -11.70 5.51
N GLN A 44 6.29 -11.54 5.80
CA GLN A 44 7.36 -12.24 5.07
C GLN A 44 7.26 -13.76 5.17
N GLN A 45 6.94 -14.32 6.34
CA GLN A 45 6.78 -15.77 6.49
C GLN A 45 5.56 -16.28 5.72
N VAL A 46 4.44 -15.56 5.78
CA VAL A 46 3.23 -15.92 5.03
C VAL A 46 3.46 -15.75 3.53
N GLN A 47 4.16 -14.70 3.13
CA GLN A 47 4.53 -14.42 1.73
C GLN A 47 5.47 -15.49 1.19
N ALA A 48 6.48 -15.91 1.94
CA ALA A 48 7.35 -17.01 1.54
C ALA A 48 6.59 -18.33 1.36
N LEU A 49 5.57 -18.60 2.18
CA LEU A 49 4.68 -19.76 2.01
C LEU A 49 3.75 -19.62 0.79
N ILE A 50 3.34 -18.40 0.44
CA ILE A 50 2.60 -18.09 -0.79
C ILE A 50 3.49 -18.30 -2.01
N ASP A 51 4.70 -17.76 -1.99
CA ASP A 51 5.67 -17.83 -3.08
C ASP A 51 6.15 -19.28 -3.31
N ALA A 52 6.26 -20.07 -2.23
CA ALA A 52 6.53 -21.50 -2.28
C ALA A 52 5.34 -22.34 -2.79
N GLY A 53 4.17 -21.72 -3.02
CA GLY A 53 2.95 -22.40 -3.47
C GLY A 53 2.27 -23.27 -2.40
N THR A 54 2.72 -23.18 -1.15
CA THR A 54 2.22 -23.98 -0.02
C THR A 54 0.84 -23.51 0.44
N ILE A 55 0.56 -22.21 0.30
CA ILE A 55 -0.73 -21.60 0.59
C ILE A 55 -1.09 -20.57 -0.47
N THR A 56 -2.37 -20.31 -0.66
CA THR A 56 -2.85 -19.25 -1.55
C THR A 56 -3.37 -18.09 -0.71
N LEU A 57 -2.90 -16.87 -0.98
CA LEU A 57 -3.61 -15.68 -0.51
C LEU A 57 -4.91 -15.57 -1.28
N ASP A 58 -6.03 -15.45 -0.56
CA ASP A 58 -7.32 -15.13 -1.16
C ASP A 58 -7.29 -13.66 -1.58
N VAL A 59 -6.91 -13.43 -2.83
CA VAL A 59 -6.81 -12.10 -3.44
C VAL A 59 -8.09 -11.86 -4.23
N PRO A 60 -8.89 -10.84 -3.87
CA PRO A 60 -10.13 -10.52 -4.56
C PRO A 60 -9.89 -10.18 -6.03
N GLU A 61 -10.80 -10.63 -6.91
CA GLU A 61 -10.74 -10.27 -8.32
C GLU A 61 -11.28 -8.85 -8.54
N PRO A 62 -10.55 -7.99 -9.26
CA PRO A 62 -11.02 -6.65 -9.59
C PRO A 62 -12.16 -6.70 -10.61
N VAL A 63 -13.07 -5.73 -10.52
CA VAL A 63 -14.04 -5.42 -11.58
C VAL A 63 -13.29 -4.76 -12.74
N GLN A 64 -13.50 -5.26 -13.95
CA GLN A 64 -12.91 -4.67 -15.15
C GLN A 64 -13.57 -3.31 -15.47
N GLY A 65 -12.74 -2.33 -15.84
CA GLY A 65 -13.15 -0.96 -16.05
C GLY A 65 -13.56 -0.25 -14.76
N SER A 66 -14.44 0.74 -14.89
CA SER A 66 -14.85 1.66 -13.82
C SER A 66 -16.28 1.42 -13.29
N GLY A 67 -16.77 0.18 -13.41
CA GLY A 67 -18.10 -0.20 -12.95
C GLY A 67 -18.24 -0.31 -11.41
N GLY A 68 -17.14 -0.55 -10.70
CA GLY A 68 -17.11 -0.60 -9.24
C GLY A 68 -17.14 0.79 -8.59
N LYS A 69 -17.11 0.82 -7.25
CA LYS A 69 -17.14 2.06 -6.45
C LYS A 69 -15.77 2.69 -6.25
N TYR A 70 -14.72 1.89 -6.27
CA TYR A 70 -13.36 2.28 -5.88
C TYR A 70 -12.40 2.00 -7.03
N MET A 71 -11.91 3.06 -7.66
CA MET A 71 -11.00 3.00 -8.80
C MET A 71 -9.57 2.69 -8.37
N LEU A 72 -8.91 1.76 -9.06
CA LEU A 72 -7.52 1.40 -8.82
C LEU A 72 -6.57 2.44 -9.45
N PRO A 73 -5.54 2.90 -8.72
CA PRO A 73 -4.56 3.90 -9.18
C PRO A 73 -3.53 3.35 -10.16
N PHE A 74 -3.73 2.13 -10.68
CA PHE A 74 -2.88 1.49 -11.67
C PHE A 74 -3.67 1.20 -12.95
N ASP A 75 -3.03 1.41 -14.09
CA ASP A 75 -3.56 1.01 -15.39
C ASP A 75 -3.35 -0.49 -15.66
N ALA A 76 -3.69 -0.93 -16.87
CA ALA A 76 -3.57 -2.33 -17.28
C ALA A 76 -2.10 -2.81 -17.34
N ASP A 77 -1.15 -1.90 -17.53
CA ASP A 77 0.28 -2.17 -17.62
C ASP A 77 0.97 -2.12 -16.25
N GLY A 78 0.25 -1.70 -15.21
CA GLY A 78 0.77 -1.56 -13.86
C GLY A 78 1.51 -0.24 -13.62
N ALA A 79 1.35 0.74 -14.51
CA ALA A 79 1.80 2.11 -14.29
C ALA A 79 0.73 2.93 -13.55
N LEU A 80 1.13 4.05 -12.94
CA LEU A 80 0.19 4.95 -12.29
C LEU A 80 -0.79 5.53 -13.31
N THR A 81 -2.07 5.55 -12.94
CA THR A 81 -3.10 6.21 -13.74
C THR A 81 -2.89 7.74 -13.81
N PRO A 82 -3.35 8.41 -14.87
CA PRO A 82 -3.31 9.87 -14.98
C PRO A 82 -3.96 10.59 -13.79
N TRP A 83 -5.02 10.03 -13.21
CA TRP A 83 -5.66 10.62 -12.04
C TRP A 83 -4.83 10.45 -10.77
N ALA A 84 -4.09 9.35 -10.63
CA ALA A 84 -3.20 9.13 -9.50
C ALA A 84 -2.01 10.11 -9.54
N GLU A 85 -1.42 10.34 -10.70
CA GLU A 85 -0.35 11.33 -10.89
C GLU A 85 -0.82 12.75 -10.54
N LYS A 86 -2.03 13.12 -10.97
CA LYS A 86 -2.65 14.40 -10.60
C LYS A 86 -2.90 14.51 -9.11
N ALA A 87 -3.37 13.44 -8.47
CA ALA A 87 -3.58 13.42 -7.02
C ALA A 87 -2.27 13.69 -6.27
N LEU A 88 -1.17 13.07 -6.69
CA LEU A 88 0.16 13.28 -6.12
C LEU A 88 0.69 14.69 -6.36
N THR A 89 0.49 15.22 -7.57
CA THR A 89 0.86 16.60 -7.91
C THR A 89 0.10 17.62 -7.05
N ALA A 90 -1.20 17.41 -6.86
CA ALA A 90 -2.04 18.24 -5.99
C ALA A 90 -1.58 18.18 -4.52
N GLN A 91 -1.21 16.99 -4.03
CA GLN A 91 -0.65 16.82 -2.68
C GLN A 91 0.68 17.56 -2.52
N ALA A 92 1.58 17.45 -3.50
CA ALA A 92 2.86 18.15 -3.48
C ALA A 92 2.67 19.68 -3.48
N GLY A 93 1.77 20.20 -4.32
CA GLY A 93 1.42 21.63 -4.34
C GLY A 93 0.85 22.13 -3.02
N ALA A 94 -0.03 21.34 -2.40
CA ALA A 94 -0.56 21.66 -1.07
C ALA A 94 0.52 21.65 0.03
N ALA A 95 1.44 20.69 0.00
CA ALA A 95 2.55 20.64 0.95
C ALA A 95 3.49 21.85 0.80
N ALA A 96 3.80 22.25 -0.44
CA ALA A 96 4.58 23.45 -0.73
C ALA A 96 3.87 24.73 -0.25
N GLY A 97 2.55 24.85 -0.49
CA GLY A 97 1.75 25.97 0.00
C GLY A 97 1.63 26.03 1.52
N ALA A 98 1.61 24.89 2.20
CA ALA A 98 1.64 24.82 3.67
C ALA A 98 3.01 25.17 4.27
N ALA A 99 4.09 25.05 3.49
CA ALA A 99 5.46 25.30 3.92
C ALA A 99 5.88 26.79 3.93
N VAL A 100 5.00 27.72 3.55
CA VAL A 100 5.27 29.19 3.52
C VAL A 100 5.23 29.82 4.94
N GLY A 101 5.51 29.06 5.98
CA GLY A 101 5.66 29.54 7.36
C GLY A 101 6.83 28.85 8.06
N ASP A 102 7.63 29.60 8.81
CA ASP A 102 8.96 29.28 9.39
C ASP A 102 9.09 28.00 10.25
N LYS A 103 8.04 27.19 10.40
CA LYS A 103 8.04 25.95 11.22
C LYS A 103 8.03 24.64 10.43
N ALA A 104 7.97 24.64 9.10
CA ALA A 104 7.71 23.41 8.32
C ALA A 104 8.94 22.73 7.69
N VAL A 105 10.13 23.33 7.73
CA VAL A 105 11.34 22.81 7.04
C VAL A 105 11.76 21.42 7.54
N GLY A 106 11.46 21.07 8.81
CA GLY A 106 11.74 19.73 9.37
C GLY A 106 10.71 18.64 9.03
N ALA A 107 9.51 19.01 8.57
CA ALA A 107 8.42 18.05 8.31
C ALA A 107 8.49 17.43 6.90
N LEU A 108 9.13 18.12 5.94
CA LEU A 108 9.28 17.63 4.56
C LEU A 108 10.32 16.49 4.42
N ALA A 109 11.32 16.45 5.31
CA ALA A 109 12.38 15.43 5.28
C ALA A 109 11.96 14.09 5.92
N SER A 110 10.88 14.09 6.72
CA SER A 110 10.46 12.93 7.50
C SER A 110 9.38 12.15 6.77
N LYS A 111 9.82 11.34 5.81
CA LYS A 111 9.24 10.08 5.32
C LYS A 111 7.88 9.69 5.94
N VAL A 112 6.79 10.23 5.40
CA VAL A 112 5.42 9.69 5.31
C VAL A 112 4.63 10.72 4.47
N PRO A 113 4.29 10.46 3.19
CA PRO A 113 3.58 11.41 2.31
C PRO A 113 2.14 11.76 2.74
N PHE A 114 1.72 11.29 3.92
CA PHE A 114 0.34 11.36 4.42
C PHE A 114 0.06 12.56 5.33
N GLY A 115 1.01 13.50 5.55
CA GLY A 115 0.91 14.49 6.63
C GLY A 115 0.45 15.91 6.26
N GLY A 116 0.75 16.41 5.05
CA GLY A 116 0.65 17.84 4.74
C GLY A 116 -0.77 18.35 4.43
N LEU A 117 -1.45 17.70 3.49
CA LEU A 117 -2.81 18.08 3.05
C LEU A 117 -3.93 17.48 3.94
N PHE A 118 -3.60 16.48 4.75
CA PHE A 118 -4.56 15.68 5.50
C PHE A 118 -4.74 16.09 6.97
N SER A 119 -3.92 17.02 7.48
CA SER A 119 -3.92 17.46 8.90
C SER A 119 -5.04 18.43 9.28
N SER A 120 -5.78 18.98 8.31
CA SER A 120 -6.85 19.95 8.58
C SER A 120 -8.10 19.27 9.16
N ALA A 121 -8.79 19.93 10.10
CA ALA A 121 -9.98 19.45 10.83
C ALA A 121 -11.25 19.24 9.96
N ALA A 122 -11.10 19.28 8.64
CA ALA A 122 -12.19 19.07 7.69
C ALA A 122 -12.74 17.64 7.75
N LYS A 123 -14.06 17.51 7.59
CA LYS A 123 -14.75 16.21 7.52
C LYS A 123 -14.26 15.42 6.30
N SER A 124 -14.16 14.08 6.41
CA SER A 124 -13.62 13.21 5.35
C SER A 124 -14.30 13.37 4.00
N LYS A 125 -15.63 13.54 3.98
CA LYS A 125 -16.39 13.77 2.73
C LYS A 125 -16.01 15.08 2.03
N THR A 126 -15.69 16.13 2.78
CA THR A 126 -15.24 17.41 2.21
C THR A 126 -13.84 17.29 1.64
N LYS A 127 -12.95 16.53 2.31
CA LYS A 127 -11.61 16.23 1.80
C LYS A 127 -11.65 15.46 0.49
N GLU A 128 -12.45 14.39 0.46
CA GLU A 128 -12.68 13.58 -0.74
C GLU A 128 -13.23 14.41 -1.89
N ALA A 129 -14.31 15.17 -1.67
CA ALA A 129 -14.89 16.00 -2.72
C ALA A 129 -13.88 17.05 -3.26
N GLY A 130 -13.12 17.70 -2.39
CA GLY A 130 -12.09 18.66 -2.80
C GLY A 130 -10.97 18.00 -3.61
N ALA A 131 -10.47 16.85 -3.16
CA ALA A 131 -9.44 16.09 -3.87
C ALA A 131 -9.93 15.62 -5.24
N VAL A 132 -11.13 15.02 -5.31
CA VAL A 132 -11.74 14.57 -6.56
C VAL A 132 -11.90 15.73 -7.54
N MET A 133 -12.39 16.88 -7.08
CA MET A 133 -12.52 18.07 -7.92
C MET A 133 -11.15 18.57 -8.42
N ALA A 134 -10.12 18.61 -7.58
CA ALA A 134 -8.77 19.04 -7.96
C ALA A 134 -8.13 18.12 -9.02
N ILE A 135 -8.50 16.83 -9.02
CA ILE A 135 -8.01 15.84 -9.99
C ILE A 135 -8.72 15.97 -11.36
N GLY A 136 -9.94 16.52 -11.38
CA GLY A 136 -10.77 16.68 -12.58
C GLY A 136 -12.16 16.05 -12.50
N GLY A 137 -12.59 15.61 -11.32
CA GLY A 137 -13.92 15.02 -11.10
C GLY A 137 -13.96 13.50 -11.26
N TRP A 138 -15.10 12.90 -10.85
CA TRP A 138 -15.29 11.45 -10.92
C TRP A 138 -15.30 10.90 -12.34
N ASP A 139 -15.77 11.66 -13.32
CA ASP A 139 -15.79 11.23 -14.72
C ASP A 139 -14.37 11.02 -15.23
N PHE A 140 -13.47 12.00 -15.00
CA PHE A 140 -12.06 11.87 -15.35
C PHE A 140 -11.39 10.67 -14.64
N ILE A 141 -11.64 10.48 -13.35
CA ILE A 141 -11.09 9.34 -12.60
C ILE A 141 -11.56 8.02 -13.23
N LYS A 142 -12.85 7.89 -13.53
CA LYS A 142 -13.44 6.66 -14.09
C LYS A 142 -12.99 6.38 -15.52
N GLU A 143 -12.88 7.40 -16.36
CA GLU A 143 -12.41 7.26 -17.75
C GLU A 143 -10.95 6.80 -17.81
N ASN A 144 -10.14 7.17 -16.80
CA ASN A 144 -8.72 6.85 -16.72
C ASN A 144 -8.41 5.67 -15.79
N SER A 145 -9.40 4.81 -15.50
CA SER A 145 -9.24 3.65 -14.62
C SER A 145 -9.53 2.35 -15.35
N ALA A 146 -8.54 1.44 -15.31
CA ALA A 146 -8.67 0.12 -15.93
C ALA A 146 -9.38 -0.89 -15.02
N LEU A 147 -9.28 -0.74 -13.70
CA LEU A 147 -9.80 -1.66 -12.70
C LEU A 147 -10.52 -0.91 -11.58
N SER A 148 -11.54 -1.55 -11.01
CA SER A 148 -12.30 -1.01 -9.89
C SER A 148 -12.76 -2.10 -8.92
N PHE A 149 -13.25 -1.70 -7.75
CA PHE A 149 -13.70 -2.58 -6.67
C PHE A 149 -15.00 -2.07 -6.07
N ASP A 150 -15.83 -2.99 -5.57
CA ASP A 150 -17.06 -2.64 -4.84
C ASP A 150 -16.85 -2.43 -3.34
N ASP A 151 -15.74 -2.93 -2.81
CA ASP A 151 -15.37 -2.85 -1.39
C ASP A 151 -13.91 -2.40 -1.19
N LEU A 152 -13.67 -1.59 -0.14
CA LEU A 152 -12.35 -1.03 0.16
C LEU A 152 -11.39 -2.02 0.84
N ASP A 153 -11.92 -3.03 1.54
CA ASP A 153 -11.08 -4.08 2.12
C ASP A 153 -10.51 -4.95 1.00
N ASP A 154 -11.34 -5.31 0.03
CA ASP A 154 -10.92 -6.09 -1.14
C ASP A 154 -9.91 -5.32 -2.01
N TYR A 155 -10.22 -4.05 -2.28
CA TYR A 155 -9.30 -3.10 -2.91
C TYR A 155 -7.94 -3.09 -2.20
N SER A 156 -7.93 -3.01 -0.87
CA SER A 156 -6.70 -2.89 -0.07
C SER A 156 -5.84 -4.15 -0.14
N VAL A 157 -6.49 -5.32 -0.05
CA VAL A 157 -5.82 -6.62 -0.17
C VAL A 157 -5.23 -6.78 -1.57
N TYR A 158 -5.99 -6.45 -2.62
CA TYR A 158 -5.51 -6.54 -3.99
C TYR A 158 -4.33 -5.58 -4.25
N LEU A 159 -4.48 -4.30 -3.90
CA LEU A 159 -3.45 -3.29 -4.09
C LEU A 159 -2.12 -3.72 -3.42
N HIS A 160 -2.20 -4.22 -2.18
CA HIS A 160 -1.04 -4.73 -1.47
C HIS A 160 -0.48 -6.00 -2.12
N ALA A 161 -1.30 -7.03 -2.32
CA ALA A 161 -0.83 -8.31 -2.84
C ALA A 161 -0.18 -8.20 -4.23
N LYS A 162 -0.69 -7.29 -5.08
CA LYS A 162 -0.27 -7.15 -6.47
C LYS A 162 0.94 -6.22 -6.64
N PHE A 163 0.97 -5.11 -5.90
CA PHE A 163 1.94 -4.03 -6.15
C PHE A 163 2.88 -3.76 -4.97
N ASN A 164 2.68 -4.36 -3.80
CA ASN A 164 3.62 -4.17 -2.69
C ASN A 164 5.03 -4.62 -3.11
N GLY A 165 6.02 -3.76 -2.89
CA GLY A 165 7.40 -3.97 -3.33
C GLY A 165 7.76 -3.33 -4.68
N THR A 166 6.79 -2.78 -5.43
CA THR A 166 7.10 -1.89 -6.56
C THR A 166 7.49 -0.49 -6.07
N ALA A 167 8.17 0.29 -6.92
CA ALA A 167 8.58 1.64 -6.56
C ALA A 167 7.38 2.59 -6.38
N GLU A 168 6.30 2.32 -7.10
CA GLU A 168 5.11 3.15 -7.23
C GLU A 168 4.04 2.83 -6.18
N TYR A 169 4.18 1.73 -5.43
CA TYR A 169 3.16 1.26 -4.48
C TYR A 169 2.71 2.33 -3.47
N GLU A 170 3.68 2.98 -2.81
CA GLU A 170 3.38 4.00 -1.80
C GLU A 170 2.72 5.24 -2.42
N GLN A 171 3.12 5.59 -3.64
CA GLN A 171 2.54 6.69 -4.39
C GLN A 171 1.08 6.38 -4.79
N ALA A 172 0.84 5.16 -5.29
CA ALA A 172 -0.49 4.68 -5.64
C ALA A 172 -1.41 4.66 -4.41
N LEU A 173 -0.92 4.18 -3.27
CA LEU A 173 -1.66 4.16 -2.02
C LEU A 173 -1.97 5.59 -1.53
N ALA A 174 -1.00 6.50 -1.58
CA ALA A 174 -1.20 7.91 -1.22
C ALA A 174 -2.23 8.61 -2.13
N ALA A 175 -2.18 8.35 -3.44
CA ALA A 175 -3.18 8.85 -4.40
C ALA A 175 -4.58 8.32 -4.07
N ALA A 176 -4.69 7.02 -3.78
CA ALA A 176 -5.95 6.40 -3.41
C ALA A 176 -6.52 6.95 -2.10
N MET A 177 -5.69 7.17 -1.08
CA MET A 177 -6.14 7.76 0.19
C MET A 177 -6.65 9.20 0.04
N ALA A 178 -6.20 9.94 -0.99
CA ALA A 178 -6.70 11.28 -1.27
C ALA A 178 -8.20 11.30 -1.59
N ILE A 179 -8.63 10.36 -2.43
CA ILE A 179 -10.02 10.25 -2.87
C ILE A 179 -10.82 9.23 -2.05
N TYR A 180 -10.16 8.37 -1.28
CA TYR A 180 -10.80 7.43 -0.35
C TYR A 180 -10.19 7.55 1.06
N PRO A 181 -10.48 8.61 1.84
CA PRO A 181 -9.82 8.84 3.14
C PRO A 181 -10.03 7.72 4.17
N LYS A 182 -11.05 6.88 3.98
CA LYS A 182 -11.28 5.70 4.84
C LYS A 182 -10.13 4.68 4.74
N LEU A 183 -9.40 4.63 3.64
CA LEU A 183 -8.25 3.75 3.43
C LEU A 183 -7.13 3.99 4.45
N GLU A 184 -6.95 5.23 4.93
CA GLU A 184 -5.95 5.57 5.97
C GLU A 184 -6.05 4.66 7.20
N LYS A 185 -7.29 4.29 7.57
CA LYS A 185 -7.58 3.48 8.76
C LYS A 185 -7.80 2.01 8.44
N THR A 186 -8.29 1.71 7.25
CA THR A 186 -8.76 0.37 6.88
C THR A 186 -7.69 -0.44 6.15
N HIS A 187 -6.87 0.19 5.29
CA HIS A 187 -5.92 -0.52 4.43
C HIS A 187 -5.04 -1.52 5.19
N LYS A 188 -4.30 -1.04 6.19
CA LYS A 188 -3.44 -1.91 7.01
C LYS A 188 -4.24 -3.03 7.66
N ARG A 189 -5.43 -2.73 8.20
CA ARG A 189 -6.28 -3.70 8.89
C ARG A 189 -6.73 -4.82 7.95
N SER A 190 -7.16 -4.47 6.74
CA SER A 190 -7.70 -5.42 5.76
C SER A 190 -6.60 -6.36 5.25
N VAL A 191 -5.42 -5.82 4.95
CA VAL A 191 -4.22 -6.61 4.64
C VAL A 191 -3.83 -7.52 5.82
N ASP A 192 -3.80 -6.99 7.04
CA ASP A 192 -3.52 -7.77 8.26
C ASP A 192 -4.44 -8.97 8.42
N GLN A 193 -5.73 -8.78 8.12
CA GLN A 193 -6.73 -9.84 8.24
C GLN A 193 -6.57 -10.90 7.17
N ALA A 194 -6.31 -10.51 5.91
CA ALA A 194 -6.07 -11.44 4.81
C ALA A 194 -4.87 -12.36 5.09
N TYR A 195 -3.72 -11.77 5.46
CA TYR A 195 -2.52 -12.55 5.78
C TYR A 195 -2.68 -13.42 7.04
N LYS A 196 -3.42 -12.95 8.05
CA LYS A 196 -3.76 -13.79 9.22
C LYS A 196 -4.63 -14.99 8.83
N LYS A 197 -5.59 -14.83 7.92
CA LYS A 197 -6.42 -15.94 7.42
C LYS A 197 -5.57 -16.95 6.65
N ALA A 198 -4.71 -16.49 5.74
CA ALA A 198 -3.78 -17.34 4.99
C ALA A 198 -2.83 -18.11 5.93
N GLY A 199 -2.22 -17.44 6.91
CA GLY A 199 -1.36 -18.09 7.90
C GLY A 199 -2.09 -19.13 8.77
N LYS A 200 -3.38 -18.91 9.10
CA LYS A 200 -4.20 -19.92 9.80
C LYS A 200 -4.47 -21.13 8.92
N GLN A 201 -4.68 -20.96 7.62
CA GLN A 201 -4.84 -22.07 6.68
C GLN A 201 -3.55 -22.90 6.60
N ALA A 202 -2.39 -22.25 6.50
CA ALA A 202 -1.08 -22.91 6.51
C ALA A 202 -0.91 -23.84 7.73
N ARG A 203 -1.22 -23.33 8.92
CA ARG A 203 -1.11 -24.09 10.18
C ARG A 203 -2.08 -25.26 10.27
N LYS A 204 -3.25 -25.18 9.60
CA LYS A 204 -4.19 -26.29 9.53
C LYS A 204 -3.67 -27.39 8.61
N LEU A 205 -3.11 -27.01 7.45
CA LEU A 205 -2.54 -27.96 6.50
C LEU A 205 -1.33 -28.69 7.09
N ALA A 206 -0.47 -28.03 7.86
CA ALA A 206 0.69 -28.66 8.50
C ALA A 206 0.36 -29.63 9.66
N LYS A 207 -0.90 -29.67 10.11
CA LYS A 207 -1.36 -30.55 11.20
C LYS A 207 -2.10 -31.79 10.71
N ASN A 208 -2.43 -31.85 9.42
CA ASN A 208 -3.10 -32.97 8.76
C ASN A 208 -2.07 -33.75 7.94
#